data_AF-A0A367LVF5-F1
#
_entry.id   AF-A0A367LVF5-F1
#
_cell.length_a   1.000
_cell.length_b   1.000
_cell.length_c   1.000
_cell.angle_alpha   90.00
_cell.angle_beta   90.00
_cell.angle_gamma   90.00
#
_symmetry.space_group_name_H-M   'P 1'
#
loop_
_entity.id
_entity.type
_entity.pdbx_description
1 polymer ?
#
loop_
_entity_poly.entity_id
_entity_poly.type
_entity_poly.pdbx_seq_one_letter_code
_entity_poly.pdbx_strand_id
1 'polypeptide(L)' 'MSRNSFIPHVPDIQAAGGLVPMVVEQSARGERAYDIYSRLLKERIIFLVGQVE' A
#
# COMPACT_ATOMS: atom_id res chain seq x y z
N MET A 1 -19.15 19.56 37.99
CA MET A 1 -17.69 19.50 37.71
C MET A 1 -17.49 18.60 36.50
N SER A 2 -17.63 19.17 35.30
CA SER A 2 -17.45 18.45 34.02
C SER A 2 -15.96 18.41 33.70
N ARG A 3 -15.35 17.21 33.70
CA ARG A 3 -14.00 17.03 33.18
C ARG A 3 -14.11 16.75 31.69
N ASN A 4 -13.81 17.75 30.86
CA ASN A 4 -13.62 17.57 29.43
C ASN A 4 -12.43 16.64 29.18
N SER A 5 -12.72 15.43 28.73
CA SER A 5 -11.72 14.50 28.19
C SER A 5 -11.33 14.97 26.79
N PHE A 6 -10.30 15.82 26.69
CA PHE A 6 -9.61 16.07 25.42
C PHE A 6 -8.88 14.79 25.02
N ILE A 7 -9.52 13.98 24.16
CA ILE A 7 -8.87 12.86 23.49
C ILE A 7 -8.08 13.46 22.32
N PRO A 8 -6.75 13.33 22.26
CA PRO A 8 -6.03 13.63 21.03
C PRO A 8 -6.49 12.63 19.97
N HIS A 9 -7.09 13.13 18.90
CA HIS A 9 -7.34 12.36 17.68
C HIS A 9 -5.97 12.00 17.09
N VAL A 10 -5.41 10.88 17.56
CA VAL A 10 -4.30 10.22 16.87
C VAL A 10 -4.89 9.86 15.51
N PRO A 11 -4.34 10.35 14.38
CA PRO A 11 -4.83 9.94 13.08
C PRO A 11 -4.65 8.43 13.01
N ASP A 12 -5.77 7.72 12.95
CA ASP A 12 -5.78 6.27 12.85
C ASP A 12 -5.06 5.89 11.57
N ILE A 13 -3.78 5.52 11.67
CA ILE A 13 -3.06 4.73 10.66
C ILE A 13 -3.61 3.29 10.71
N GLN A 14 -4.93 3.13 10.83
CA GLN A 14 -5.60 1.82 10.87
C GLN A 14 -6.02 1.35 9.48
N ALA A 15 -5.77 2.14 8.43
CA ALA A 15 -5.98 1.73 7.04
C ALA A 15 -4.76 1.02 6.41
N ALA A 16 -3.64 0.85 7.11
CA ALA A 16 -2.39 0.32 6.53
C ALA A 16 -2.30 -1.22 6.47
N GLY A 17 -3.37 -1.95 6.79
CA GLY A 17 -3.37 -3.42 6.81
C GLY A 17 -3.48 -4.10 5.43
N GLY A 18 -3.68 -3.33 4.35
CA GLY A 18 -3.87 -3.87 3.00
C GLY A 18 -3.71 -2.86 1.86
N LEU A 19 -3.08 -1.70 2.12
CA LEU A 19 -2.79 -0.74 1.06
C LEU A 19 -1.55 -1.21 0.29
N VAL A 20 -1.75 -1.53 -1.00
CA VAL A 20 -0.65 -1.86 -1.90
C VAL A 20 -0.11 -0.55 -2.49
N PRO A 21 1.20 -0.27 -2.37
CA PRO A 21 1.78 0.96 -2.90
C PRO A 21 1.70 0.99 -4.43
N MET A 22 1.36 2.17 -4.95
CA MET A 22 1.37 2.48 -6.37
C MET A 22 2.75 3.03 -6.75
N VAL A 23 3.32 2.55 -7.85
CA VAL A 23 4.60 2.98 -8.42
C VAL A 23 4.41 3.47 -9.84
N VAL A 24 5.23 4.44 -10.26
CA VAL A 24 5.22 4.99 -11.61
C VAL A 24 6.45 4.49 -12.36
N GLU A 25 6.25 3.87 -13.52
CA GLU A 25 7.30 3.46 -14.44
C GLU A 25 7.39 4.46 -15.60
N GLN A 26 8.60 4.96 -15.86
CA GLN A 26 8.88 5.77 -17.04
C GLN A 26 9.20 4.87 -18.23
N SER A 27 8.47 5.07 -19.34
CA SER A 27 8.70 4.40 -20.62
C SER A 27 8.93 5.45 -21.73
N ALA A 28 9.48 5.03 -22.87
CA ALA A 28 9.68 5.91 -24.03
C ALA A 28 8.38 6.54 -24.58
N ARG A 29 7.21 6.02 -24.20
CA ARG A 29 5.88 6.54 -24.59
C ARG A 29 5.17 7.31 -23.48
N GLY A 30 5.85 7.55 -22.34
CA GLY A 30 5.30 8.26 -21.18
C GLY A 30 5.35 7.42 -19.89
N GLU A 31 4.61 7.90 -18.89
CA GLU A 31 4.55 7.29 -17.55
C GLU A 31 3.38 6.32 -17.42
N ARG A 32 3.60 5.21 -16.71
CA ARG A 32 2.55 4.24 -16.40
C ARG A 32 2.57 3.88 -14.93
N ALA A 33 1.40 3.97 -14.30
CA ALA A 33 1.20 3.58 -12.91
C ALA A 33 0.92 2.07 -12.80
N TYR A 34 1.54 1.44 -11.81
CA TYR A 34 1.41 0.02 -11.47
C TYR A 34 1.31 -0.12 -9.96
N ASP A 35 0.50 -1.05 -9.45
CA ASP A 35 0.74 -1.54 -8.10
C ASP A 35 2.09 -2.29 -8.06
N ILE A 36 2.75 -2.33 -6.90
CA ILE A 36 4.09 -2.91 -6.81
C ILE A 36 4.15 -4.37 -7.26
N TYR A 37 3.10 -5.17 -7.03
CA TYR A 37 3.08 -6.58 -7.42
C TYR A 37 2.96 -6.74 -8.94
N SER A 38 2.12 -5.95 -9.61
CA SER A 38 2.01 -5.99 -11.08
C SER A 38 3.28 -5.48 -11.76
N ARG A 39 3.99 -4.49 -11.18
CA ARG A 39 5.28 -4.02 -11.71
C ARG A 39 6.33 -5.13 -11.69
N LEU A 40 6.35 -5.94 -10.63
CA LEU A 40 7.29 -7.06 -10.47
C LEU A 40 6.88 -8.27 -11.31
N LEU A 41 5.58 -8.52 -11.49
CA LEU A 41 5.08 -9.54 -12.41
C LEU A 41 5.51 -9.28 -13.86
N LYS A 42 5.57 -8.00 -14.28
CA LYS A 42 6.10 -7.61 -15.60
C LYS A 42 7.56 -8.06 -15.81
N GLU A 43 8.34 -8.13 -14.73
CA GLU A 43 9.71 -8.66 -14.70
C GLU A 43 9.77 -10.18 -14.44
N ARG A 44 8.61 -10.84 -14.43
CA ARG A 44 8.44 -12.28 -14.17
C ARG A 44 8.81 -12.69 -12.74
N ILE A 45 8.70 -11.76 -11.78
CA ILE A 45 8.89 -12.04 -10.37
C ILE A 45 7.55 -12.44 -9.75
N ILE A 46 7.49 -13.62 -9.14
CA ILE A 46 6.30 -14.19 -8.51
C ILE A 46 6.52 -14.29 -7.00
N PHE A 47 5.53 -13.85 -6.23
CA PHE A 47 5.52 -13.96 -4.78
C PHE A 47 4.61 -15.12 -4.37
N LEU A 48 5.12 -16.01 -3.53
CA LEU A 48 4.33 -16.99 -2.79
C LEU A 48 4.32 -16.53 -1.34
N VAL A 49 3.17 -16.06 -0.87
CA VAL A 49 2.98 -15.52 0.47
C VAL A 49 1.87 -16.29 1.16
N GLY A 50 2.07 -16.63 2.43
CA GLY A 50 1.14 -17.44 3.20
C GLY A 50 1.51 -18.93 3.19
N GLN A 51 0.73 -19.69 3.95
CA GLN A 51 0.88 -21.13 4.06
C GLN A 51 0.33 -21.85 2.83
N VAL A 52 1.00 -22.93 2.42
CA VAL A 52 0.54 -23.84 1.37
C VAL A 52 0.04 -25.09 2.08
N GLU A 53 -1.22 -25.46 1.83
CA GLU A 53 -1.86 -26.69 2.31
C GLU A 53 -1.94 -27.74 1.18
#